data_AF-A0A420DJK9-F1
#
_entry.id   AF-A0A420DJK9-F1
#
_cell.length_a   1.000
_cell.length_b   1.000
_cell.length_c   1.000
_cell.angle_alpha   90.00
_cell.angle_beta   90.00
_cell.angle_gamma   90.00
#
_symmetry.space_group_name_H-M   'P 1'
#
loop_
_entity.id
_entity.type
_entity.pdbx_description
1 polymer ?
#
loop_
_entity_poly.entity_id
_entity_poly.type
_entity_poly.pdbx_seq_one_letter_code
_entity_poly.pdbx_strand_id
1 'polypeptide(L)'
;MLRLFTICLTALFLCISGGVNAQSVDPDEVVWVQIEAQQSLARATDRARAYTTLLDDVNGFAVGGGWYAIVVGPYRRADADVVLAQYRREGIIPNDSFIQRSVRLRQQFWPVGVNILGGNALDAPDSPLSTPEPDLPPAPLTAQETPEVAQVAPLPDPEPVPDTETLSEPQPQQADETPTEAQRIERDLTPEAKKQLQVMLQWAGFYDAAIDGSFGRGTRNSMAAWQEANNYEKTGILTTLQRAALKKQYNAVLEGLGLETVRDAQAGIEITLPMGVVAFDSYEPPFAQYTPTGDVQARVLLISQPGTQDTLFGLYEIMQTLEIVPLSGPRERNETDFTLVGENGLMISYTEAALVNGEIKGFTLIWPAGDEERRRRLLAEMRASFIRMPGVLSASAGDASQQSIDLISGLQIRKPKISRSGFFITAAGDVATTSATVQSCSRITLDGDTDAELLVNDTARGVALLRPKVALAPLAVATFASKPARLQSDVTVAGYSFEGVLSSPSISFGTLADVRGLQGEENISRLALRARTGDAGGPVLDRTGAVIGMITTQPTGDTVLPDDVSFALSSATVVAVSTGAGLSLPPTAQDGLPGLTEFQLAEKASGMTVLVSCWE
;
A
#
# COMPACT_ATOMS: atom_id res chain seq x y z
N MET A 1 -1.15 88.94 -26.40
CA MET A 1 -0.08 88.01 -25.97
C MET A 1 -0.69 86.76 -25.33
N LEU A 2 -1.33 85.89 -26.12
CA LEU A 2 -1.78 84.56 -25.65
C LEU A 2 -2.02 83.60 -26.84
N ARG A 3 -1.27 83.78 -27.93
CA ARG A 3 -1.34 82.94 -29.14
C ARG A 3 0.03 82.61 -29.76
N LEU A 4 1.11 83.00 -29.09
CA LEU A 4 2.50 82.74 -29.50
C LEU A 4 3.24 81.79 -28.55
N PHE A 5 2.61 81.37 -27.44
CA PHE A 5 3.19 80.40 -26.51
C PHE A 5 2.79 78.96 -26.80
N THR A 6 1.79 78.75 -27.67
CA THR A 6 1.25 77.42 -27.99
C THR A 6 1.98 76.73 -29.15
N ILE A 7 2.87 77.43 -29.85
CA ILE A 7 3.57 76.90 -31.04
C ILE A 7 5.00 76.39 -30.70
N CYS A 8 5.60 76.83 -29.58
CA CYS A 8 6.89 76.31 -29.13
C CYS A 8 6.80 75.02 -28.28
N LEU A 9 5.62 74.65 -27.78
CA LEU A 9 5.46 73.39 -27.02
C LEU A 9 5.16 72.18 -27.93
N THR A 10 4.87 72.41 -29.21
CA THR A 10 4.61 71.36 -30.21
C THR A 10 5.83 70.99 -31.07
N ALA A 11 6.98 71.66 -30.89
CA ALA A 11 8.22 71.38 -31.64
C ALA A 11 9.31 70.66 -30.82
N LEU A 12 9.09 70.43 -29.51
CA LEU A 12 10.01 69.67 -28.64
C LEU A 12 9.44 68.30 -28.22
N PHE A 13 8.55 67.73 -29.03
CA PHE A 13 8.03 66.36 -28.86
C PHE A 13 8.28 65.48 -30.10
N LEU A 14 9.20 65.88 -30.99
CA LEU A 14 9.48 65.20 -32.25
C LEU A 14 10.87 64.53 -32.33
N CYS A 15 11.54 64.27 -31.20
CA CYS A 15 12.88 63.64 -31.18
C CYS A 15 13.04 62.48 -30.18
N ILE A 16 11.94 61.83 -29.74
CA ILE A 16 12.02 60.51 -29.09
C ILE A 16 11.03 59.57 -29.77
N SER A 17 11.18 59.41 -31.08
CA SER A 17 10.74 58.22 -31.79
C SER A 17 11.79 57.12 -31.55
N GLY A 18 11.97 56.73 -30.28
CA GLY A 18 12.54 55.43 -29.99
C GLY A 18 11.53 54.43 -30.53
N GLY A 19 11.85 53.79 -31.65
CA GLY A 19 10.99 52.79 -32.27
C GLY A 19 10.54 51.82 -31.18
N VAL A 20 9.25 51.85 -30.84
CA VAL A 20 8.61 50.68 -30.29
C VAL A 20 8.69 49.69 -31.44
N ASN A 21 9.75 48.88 -31.46
CA ASN A 21 9.74 47.63 -32.17
C ASN A 21 8.53 46.91 -31.61
N ALA A 22 7.41 46.94 -32.34
CA ALA A 22 6.41 45.92 -32.21
C ALA A 22 7.20 44.63 -32.42
N GLN A 23 7.52 43.94 -31.32
CA GLN A 23 8.12 42.62 -31.40
C GLN A 23 7.15 41.84 -32.28
N SER A 24 7.59 41.50 -33.48
CA SER A 24 6.85 40.62 -34.37
C SER A 24 6.64 39.34 -33.56
N VAL A 25 5.42 39.16 -33.06
CA VAL A 25 5.02 37.94 -32.36
C VAL A 25 5.05 36.85 -33.41
N ASP A 26 5.99 35.93 -33.27
CA ASP A 26 6.12 34.80 -34.17
C ASP A 26 4.88 33.90 -33.99
N PRO A 27 4.01 33.76 -35.01
CA PRO A 27 2.79 32.97 -34.89
C PRO A 27 3.07 31.48 -34.66
N ASP A 28 4.27 31.02 -35.01
CA ASP A 28 4.73 29.65 -34.82
C ASP A 28 5.50 29.45 -33.49
N GLU A 29 5.58 30.47 -32.63
CA GLU A 29 6.18 30.36 -31.29
C GLU A 29 5.39 29.37 -30.43
N VAL A 30 6.11 28.41 -29.83
CA VAL A 30 5.55 27.45 -28.87
C VAL A 30 5.33 28.13 -27.52
N VAL A 31 4.06 28.19 -27.11
CA VAL A 31 3.60 28.84 -25.89
C VAL A 31 2.67 27.93 -25.08
N TRP A 32 2.33 28.36 -23.87
CA TRP A 32 1.53 27.61 -22.91
C TRP A 32 0.40 28.49 -22.40
N VAL A 33 -0.77 27.92 -22.15
CA VAL A 33 -1.86 28.61 -21.46
C VAL A 33 -1.72 28.36 -19.97
N GLN A 34 -1.25 29.33 -19.21
CA GLN A 34 -1.14 29.22 -17.75
C GLN A 34 -2.50 29.40 -17.10
N ILE A 35 -2.95 28.35 -16.41
CA ILE A 35 -4.24 28.30 -15.72
C ILE A 35 -4.14 29.00 -14.37
N GLU A 36 -3.17 28.59 -13.55
CA GLU A 36 -2.95 29.12 -12.20
C GLU A 36 -1.50 28.94 -11.74
N ALA A 37 -1.15 29.52 -10.59
CA ALA A 37 0.15 29.32 -9.94
C ALA A 37 0.00 29.17 -8.42
N GLN A 38 0.82 28.30 -7.82
CA GLN A 38 0.78 27.95 -6.40
C GLN A 38 2.16 28.13 -5.75
N GLN A 39 2.19 28.48 -4.46
CA GLN A 39 3.45 28.67 -3.68
C GLN A 39 3.99 27.38 -3.07
N SER A 40 3.21 26.30 -3.11
CA SER A 40 3.58 24.99 -2.55
C SER A 40 3.57 23.96 -3.67
N LEU A 41 4.64 23.16 -3.76
CA LEU A 41 4.74 22.07 -4.74
C LEU A 41 3.63 21.03 -4.53
N ALA A 42 3.32 20.67 -3.27
CA ALA A 42 2.26 19.73 -2.94
C ALA A 42 0.91 20.24 -3.48
N ARG A 43 0.57 21.50 -3.16
CA ARG A 43 -0.66 22.13 -3.65
C ARG A 43 -0.68 22.26 -5.17
N ALA A 44 0.45 22.60 -5.79
CA ALA A 44 0.56 22.68 -7.24
C ALA A 44 0.33 21.33 -7.92
N THR A 45 0.81 20.25 -7.30
CA THR A 45 0.65 18.86 -7.78
C THR A 45 -0.80 18.42 -7.68
N ASP A 46 -1.47 18.69 -6.56
CA ASP A 46 -2.89 18.38 -6.37
C ASP A 46 -3.77 19.13 -7.37
N ARG A 47 -3.46 20.40 -7.61
CA ARG A 47 -4.18 21.25 -8.56
C ARG A 47 -3.94 20.84 -10.02
N ALA A 48 -2.72 20.49 -10.39
CA ALA A 48 -2.41 19.95 -11.70
C ALA A 48 -3.18 18.64 -11.97
N ARG A 49 -3.23 17.75 -10.97
CA ARG A 49 -4.02 16.50 -11.02
C ARG A 49 -5.51 16.77 -11.23
N ALA A 50 -6.07 17.75 -10.53
CA ALA A 50 -7.47 18.11 -10.70
C ALA A 50 -7.78 18.60 -12.12
N TYR A 51 -6.92 19.44 -12.71
CA TYR A 51 -7.14 19.91 -14.08
C TYR A 51 -6.98 18.83 -15.13
N THR A 52 -6.14 17.81 -14.92
CA THR A 52 -6.04 16.65 -15.82
C THR A 52 -7.36 15.87 -15.96
N THR A 53 -8.32 16.06 -15.04
CA THR A 53 -9.67 15.46 -15.18
C THR A 53 -10.60 16.25 -16.12
N LEU A 54 -10.26 17.50 -16.43
CA LEU A 54 -11.08 18.45 -17.18
C LEU A 54 -10.44 18.85 -18.52
N LEU A 55 -9.12 18.77 -18.61
CA LEU A 55 -8.31 19.27 -19.71
C LEU A 55 -7.24 18.24 -20.05
N ASP A 56 -7.08 18.01 -21.35
CA ASP A 56 -5.93 17.29 -21.89
C ASP A 56 -4.69 18.20 -21.86
N ASP A 57 -3.49 17.61 -21.96
CA ASP A 57 -2.20 18.33 -22.06
C ASP A 57 -1.86 19.28 -20.89
N VAL A 58 -2.32 18.95 -19.68
CA VAL A 58 -1.99 19.70 -18.46
C VAL A 58 -0.56 19.38 -18.00
N ASN A 59 0.24 20.43 -17.87
CA ASN A 59 1.64 20.38 -17.45
C ASN A 59 1.88 21.31 -16.26
N GLY A 60 2.90 20.99 -15.45
CA GLY A 60 3.27 21.77 -14.27
C GLY A 60 4.77 22.06 -14.23
N PHE A 61 5.13 23.34 -14.07
CA PHE A 61 6.52 23.79 -14.05
C PHE A 61 6.84 24.73 -12.88
N ALA A 62 8.04 24.63 -12.35
CA ALA A 62 8.58 25.65 -11.46
C ALA A 62 8.92 26.93 -12.25
N VAL A 63 8.47 28.11 -11.80
CA VAL A 63 8.62 29.38 -12.58
C VAL A 63 9.55 30.42 -11.94
N GLY A 64 9.89 30.30 -10.65
CA GLY A 64 10.71 31.31 -9.97
C GLY A 64 10.24 31.56 -8.55
N GLY A 65 11.15 31.88 -7.62
CA GLY A 65 10.77 32.45 -6.32
C GLY A 65 9.77 31.63 -5.49
N GLY A 66 9.84 30.30 -5.54
CA GLY A 66 8.94 29.40 -4.81
C GLY A 66 7.58 29.15 -5.47
N TRP A 67 7.36 29.62 -6.70
CA TRP A 67 6.10 29.44 -7.42
C TRP A 67 6.15 28.30 -8.45
N TYR A 68 5.01 27.63 -8.56
CA TYR A 68 4.74 26.50 -9.44
C TYR A 68 3.52 26.83 -10.31
N ALA A 69 3.72 26.90 -11.62
CA ALA A 69 2.67 27.20 -12.58
C ALA A 69 2.05 25.89 -13.10
N ILE A 70 0.72 25.91 -13.25
CA ILE A 70 -0.04 24.87 -13.96
C ILE A 70 -0.47 25.46 -15.30
N VAL A 71 -0.14 24.77 -16.38
CA VAL A 71 -0.28 25.24 -17.76
C VAL A 71 -0.88 24.16 -18.65
N VAL A 72 -1.45 24.55 -19.79
CA VAL A 72 -1.92 23.64 -20.85
C VAL A 72 -1.13 23.91 -22.13
N GLY A 73 -0.72 22.86 -22.82
CA GLY A 73 0.07 22.94 -24.05
C GLY A 73 1.09 21.80 -24.15
N PRO A 74 2.05 21.87 -25.09
CA PRO A 74 2.45 23.05 -25.86
C PRO A 74 1.47 23.38 -27.00
N TYR A 75 1.29 24.68 -27.30
CA TYR A 75 0.50 25.17 -28.44
C TYR A 75 1.31 26.15 -29.29
N ARG A 76 0.98 26.24 -30.59
CA ARG A 76 1.42 27.39 -31.41
C ARG A 76 0.71 28.65 -30.94
N ARG A 77 1.36 29.81 -31.07
CA ARG A 77 0.87 31.08 -30.53
C ARG A 77 -0.55 31.41 -30.99
N ALA A 78 -0.86 31.19 -32.28
CA ALA A 78 -2.18 31.44 -32.84
C ALA A 78 -3.27 30.52 -32.25
N ASP A 79 -2.95 29.25 -32.01
CA ASP A 79 -3.88 28.26 -31.45
C ASP A 79 -4.12 28.51 -29.95
N ALA A 80 -3.09 28.92 -29.22
CA ALA A 80 -3.18 29.24 -27.79
C ALA A 80 -4.18 30.38 -27.50
N ASP A 81 -4.27 31.39 -28.38
CA ASP A 81 -5.25 32.47 -28.23
C ASP A 81 -6.69 31.96 -28.38
N VAL A 82 -6.93 31.00 -29.29
CA VAL A 82 -8.24 30.37 -29.50
C VAL A 82 -8.62 29.50 -28.30
N VAL A 83 -7.70 28.64 -27.85
CA VAL A 83 -7.89 27.75 -26.70
C VAL A 83 -8.18 28.54 -25.41
N LEU A 84 -7.38 29.59 -25.15
CA LEU A 84 -7.58 30.47 -23.99
C LEU A 84 -8.97 31.14 -24.01
N ALA A 85 -9.40 31.66 -25.16
CA ALA A 85 -10.70 32.31 -25.28
C ALA A 85 -11.86 31.32 -25.09
N GLN A 86 -11.73 30.11 -25.64
CA GLN A 86 -12.75 29.06 -25.53
C GLN A 86 -12.90 28.55 -24.09
N TYR A 87 -11.81 28.12 -23.46
CA TYR A 87 -11.87 27.57 -22.09
C TYR A 87 -12.35 28.58 -21.05
N ARG A 88 -12.03 29.87 -21.22
CA ARG A 88 -12.58 30.94 -20.37
C ARG A 88 -14.08 31.11 -20.57
N ARG A 89 -14.56 31.10 -21.82
CA ARG A 89 -15.98 31.24 -22.15
C ARG A 89 -16.81 30.07 -21.62
N GLU A 90 -16.25 28.87 -21.61
CA GLU A 90 -16.88 27.65 -21.10
C GLU A 90 -16.73 27.48 -19.58
N GLY A 91 -15.98 28.37 -18.91
CA GLY A 91 -15.75 28.32 -17.46
C GLY A 91 -14.84 27.18 -17.01
N ILE A 92 -14.10 26.57 -17.94
CA ILE A 92 -13.19 25.43 -17.68
C ILE A 92 -11.91 25.91 -16.99
N ILE A 93 -11.43 27.12 -17.35
CA ILE A 93 -10.27 27.76 -16.72
C ILE A 93 -10.64 29.13 -16.13
N PRO A 94 -9.90 29.61 -15.11
CA PRO A 94 -10.10 30.94 -14.53
C PRO A 94 -10.02 32.09 -15.54
N ASN A 95 -10.78 33.17 -15.28
CA ASN A 95 -10.76 34.36 -16.13
C ASN A 95 -9.42 35.10 -16.13
N ASP A 96 -8.53 34.85 -15.17
CA ASP A 96 -7.20 35.44 -15.07
C ASP A 96 -6.08 34.58 -15.72
N SER A 97 -6.40 33.44 -16.33
CA SER A 97 -5.43 32.61 -17.06
C SER A 97 -4.78 33.35 -18.24
N PHE A 98 -3.51 33.14 -18.54
CA PHE A 98 -2.82 33.92 -19.59
C PHE A 98 -1.77 33.09 -20.33
N ILE A 99 -1.31 33.61 -21.46
CA ILE A 99 -0.31 32.89 -22.28
C ILE A 99 1.09 33.15 -21.76
N GLN A 100 1.79 32.05 -21.46
CA GLN A 100 3.12 31.99 -20.89
C GLN A 100 4.11 31.46 -21.91
N ARG A 101 5.32 32.02 -21.94
CA ARG A 101 6.39 31.56 -22.83
C ARG A 101 7.20 30.45 -22.17
N SER A 102 7.66 29.51 -22.99
CA SER A 102 8.51 28.38 -22.57
C SER A 102 9.74 28.83 -21.78
N VAL A 103 10.34 29.98 -22.11
CA VAL A 103 11.54 30.54 -21.44
C VAL A 103 11.35 30.87 -19.96
N ARG A 104 10.09 30.95 -19.47
CA ARG A 104 9.76 31.24 -18.06
C ARG A 104 9.52 29.97 -17.26
N LEU A 105 9.45 28.82 -17.92
CA LEU A 105 9.24 27.51 -17.31
C LEU A 105 10.61 26.88 -17.04
N ARG A 106 10.80 26.29 -15.87
CA ARG A 106 12.07 25.65 -15.47
C ARG A 106 11.86 24.15 -15.31
N GLN A 107 12.09 23.60 -14.13
CA GLN A 107 11.91 22.18 -13.88
C GLN A 107 10.42 21.81 -13.94
N GLN A 108 10.09 20.82 -14.77
CA GLN A 108 8.77 20.21 -14.79
C GLN A 108 8.57 19.35 -13.54
N PHE A 109 7.40 19.47 -12.92
CA PHE A 109 6.98 18.65 -11.79
C PHE A 109 5.72 17.83 -12.09
N TRP A 110 5.01 18.15 -13.18
CA TRP A 110 3.79 17.44 -13.58
C TRP A 110 3.70 17.34 -15.11
N PRO A 111 3.33 16.17 -15.66
CA PRO A 111 3.29 14.85 -15.01
C PRO A 111 4.70 14.40 -14.55
N VAL A 112 4.76 13.56 -13.52
CA VAL A 112 6.03 13.11 -12.93
C VAL A 112 6.79 12.20 -13.92
N GLY A 113 8.09 12.45 -14.11
CA GLY A 113 8.94 11.64 -14.99
C GLY A 113 9.00 12.10 -16.46
N VAL A 114 8.27 13.16 -16.82
CA VAL A 114 8.31 13.77 -18.15
C VAL A 114 9.21 15.02 -18.12
N ASN A 115 10.00 15.23 -19.19
CA ASN A 115 10.77 16.46 -19.40
C ASN A 115 10.57 16.97 -20.84
N ILE A 116 9.42 17.59 -21.09
CA ILE A 116 9.05 18.15 -22.39
C ILE A 116 9.86 19.39 -22.80
N LEU A 117 10.56 20.04 -21.87
CA LEU A 117 11.44 21.17 -22.19
C LEU A 117 12.84 20.75 -22.67
N GLY A 118 13.20 19.46 -22.55
CA GLY A 118 14.56 18.95 -22.77
C GLY A 118 14.75 18.03 -23.98
N GLY A 119 13.71 17.75 -24.77
CA GLY A 119 13.77 16.86 -25.94
C GLY A 119 13.24 17.52 -27.22
N ASN A 120 13.47 16.88 -28.37
CA ASN A 120 12.93 17.26 -29.69
C ASN A 120 11.38 17.09 -29.79
N ALA A 121 10.65 17.41 -28.73
CA ALA A 121 9.20 17.26 -28.57
C ALA A 121 8.52 18.62 -28.29
N LEU A 122 9.01 19.68 -28.93
CA LEU A 122 8.33 20.99 -28.95
C LEU A 122 7.33 21.10 -30.11
N ASP A 123 7.11 20.04 -30.88
CA ASP A 123 6.09 20.03 -31.92
C ASP A 123 4.70 19.91 -31.27
N ALA A 124 3.92 20.98 -31.34
CA ALA A 124 2.52 20.98 -30.94
C ALA A 124 1.75 19.95 -31.81
N PRO A 125 0.92 19.07 -31.21
CA PRO A 125 0.15 18.10 -31.97
C PRO A 125 -0.82 18.80 -32.94
N ASP A 126 -0.94 18.29 -34.16
CA ASP A 126 -1.89 18.79 -35.14
C ASP A 126 -3.32 18.37 -34.74
N SER A 127 -4.04 19.30 -34.11
CA SER A 127 -5.45 19.27 -33.69
C SER A 127 -5.85 18.35 -32.52
N PRO A 128 -6.51 18.88 -31.46
CA PRO A 128 -6.87 18.11 -30.26
C PRO A 128 -8.24 17.41 -30.30
N LEU A 129 -8.93 17.35 -31.45
CA LEU A 129 -10.30 16.82 -31.52
C LEU A 129 -10.38 15.59 -32.43
N SER A 130 -10.16 14.40 -31.88
CA SER A 130 -10.51 13.13 -32.52
C SER A 130 -11.18 12.19 -31.52
N THR A 131 -12.46 11.91 -31.75
CA THR A 131 -13.31 10.97 -31.01
C THR A 131 -13.00 9.52 -31.43
N PRO A 132 -12.98 8.49 -30.54
CA PRO A 132 -12.78 7.11 -30.97
C PRO A 132 -14.06 6.47 -31.53
N GLU A 133 -13.92 5.72 -32.63
CA GLU A 133 -14.93 4.89 -33.28
C GLU A 133 -14.92 3.45 -32.66
N PRO A 134 -16.05 2.72 -32.57
CA PRO A 134 -16.10 1.43 -31.89
C PRO A 134 -15.73 0.23 -32.81
N ASP A 135 -14.84 -0.62 -32.31
CA ASP A 135 -14.34 -1.84 -32.96
C ASP A 135 -15.39 -2.98 -33.08
N LEU A 136 -15.33 -3.70 -34.20
CA LEU A 136 -16.07 -4.94 -34.48
C LEU A 136 -15.36 -6.17 -33.87
N PRO A 137 -16.08 -7.24 -33.50
CA PRO A 137 -15.50 -8.43 -32.88
C PRO A 137 -14.87 -9.41 -33.90
N PRO A 138 -13.82 -10.17 -33.53
CA PRO A 138 -13.21 -11.16 -34.41
C PRO A 138 -13.94 -12.52 -34.40
N ALA A 139 -13.88 -13.20 -35.55
CA ALA A 139 -14.38 -14.55 -35.78
C ALA A 139 -13.37 -15.64 -35.32
N PRO A 140 -13.81 -16.91 -35.12
CA PRO A 140 -13.16 -17.85 -34.21
C PRO A 140 -12.08 -18.74 -34.85
N LEU A 141 -11.12 -19.16 -34.01
CA LEU A 141 -10.06 -20.12 -34.30
C LEU A 141 -10.58 -21.57 -34.24
N THR A 142 -10.19 -22.35 -35.25
CA THR A 142 -10.39 -23.79 -35.39
C THR A 142 -9.57 -24.60 -34.38
N ALA A 143 -10.20 -25.64 -33.85
CA ALA A 143 -9.62 -26.63 -32.95
C ALA A 143 -8.74 -27.64 -33.70
N GLN A 144 -7.63 -28.07 -33.09
CA GLN A 144 -6.87 -29.26 -33.46
C GLN A 144 -6.78 -30.23 -32.27
N GLU A 145 -7.52 -31.33 -32.44
CA GLU A 145 -7.22 -32.74 -32.14
C GLU A 145 -6.28 -33.09 -30.96
N THR A 146 -6.91 -33.62 -29.91
CA THR A 146 -6.40 -34.62 -28.94
C THR A 146 -6.01 -35.94 -29.61
N PRO A 147 -4.93 -36.61 -29.18
CA PRO A 147 -4.67 -37.99 -29.57
C PRO A 147 -5.47 -39.00 -28.74
N GLU A 148 -5.68 -40.12 -29.41
CA GLU A 148 -6.60 -41.23 -29.21
C GLU A 148 -6.20 -42.19 -28.08
N VAL A 149 -7.22 -42.71 -27.39
CA VAL A 149 -7.16 -43.67 -26.29
C VAL A 149 -6.93 -45.08 -26.84
N ALA A 150 -5.83 -45.73 -26.45
CA ALA A 150 -5.61 -47.15 -26.73
C ALA A 150 -6.29 -48.04 -25.68
N GLN A 151 -7.14 -48.94 -26.17
CA GLN A 151 -7.97 -49.90 -25.42
C GLN A 151 -7.16 -51.04 -24.80
N VAL A 152 -7.67 -51.49 -23.66
CA VAL A 152 -7.30 -52.68 -22.89
C VAL A 152 -8.16 -53.86 -23.34
N ALA A 153 -7.56 -55.05 -23.52
CA ALA A 153 -8.24 -56.34 -23.62
C ALA A 153 -7.25 -57.48 -23.20
N PRO A 154 -7.69 -58.72 -22.89
CA PRO A 154 -7.65 -59.26 -21.53
C PRO A 154 -6.66 -60.42 -21.31
N LEU A 155 -6.40 -60.71 -20.03
CA LEU A 155 -5.63 -61.83 -19.49
C LEU A 155 -6.22 -63.21 -19.81
N PRO A 156 -5.39 -64.27 -19.96
CA PRO A 156 -5.74 -65.63 -19.60
C PRO A 156 -5.22 -66.00 -18.20
N ASP A 157 -6.04 -66.77 -17.48
CA ASP A 157 -5.84 -67.33 -16.13
C ASP A 157 -5.28 -68.77 -16.21
N PRO A 158 -4.94 -69.47 -15.08
CA PRO A 158 -3.59 -69.98 -14.83
C PRO A 158 -3.48 -71.52 -14.74
N GLU A 159 -2.24 -72.03 -14.72
CA GLU A 159 -1.89 -73.39 -14.27
C GLU A 159 -0.50 -73.37 -13.57
N PRO A 160 -0.13 -74.40 -12.77
CA PRO A 160 0.01 -74.25 -11.32
C PRO A 160 1.45 -74.16 -10.81
N VAL A 161 1.52 -73.75 -9.53
CA VAL A 161 2.67 -73.66 -8.61
C VAL A 161 3.61 -74.88 -8.66
N PRO A 162 4.90 -74.67 -8.36
CA PRO A 162 5.34 -75.24 -7.09
C PRO A 162 6.20 -74.29 -6.24
N ASP A 163 5.84 -74.30 -4.96
CA ASP A 163 6.73 -74.30 -3.81
C ASP A 163 7.69 -73.11 -3.59
N THR A 164 7.25 -72.26 -2.65
CA THR A 164 8.08 -71.80 -1.52
C THR A 164 9.41 -71.14 -1.92
N GLU A 165 9.34 -69.94 -2.50
CA GLU A 165 10.44 -68.99 -2.32
C GLU A 165 10.32 -68.37 -0.93
N THR A 166 11.07 -68.99 -0.02
CA THR A 166 11.65 -68.39 1.18
C THR A 166 11.85 -66.89 1.01
N LEU A 167 11.20 -66.10 1.86
CA LEU A 167 11.51 -64.68 2.05
C LEU A 167 13.02 -64.55 2.24
N SER A 168 13.70 -64.07 1.21
CA SER A 168 15.09 -63.66 1.31
C SER A 168 15.09 -62.35 2.10
N GLU A 169 15.71 -62.35 3.27
CA GLU A 169 15.98 -61.14 4.05
C GLU A 169 16.61 -60.08 3.14
N PRO A 170 16.27 -58.79 3.30
CA PRO A 170 16.92 -57.73 2.53
C PRO A 170 18.42 -57.75 2.85
N GLN A 171 19.23 -58.23 1.90
CA GLN A 171 20.67 -58.13 2.01
C GLN A 171 21.05 -56.63 2.03
N PRO A 172 21.94 -56.19 2.95
CA PRO A 172 22.42 -54.82 2.98
C PRO A 172 22.92 -54.40 1.60
N GLN A 173 22.50 -53.22 1.13
CA GLN A 173 23.02 -52.67 -0.12
C GLN A 173 24.56 -52.62 -0.04
N GLN A 174 25.24 -53.33 -0.95
CA GLN A 174 26.70 -53.37 -0.98
C GLN A 174 27.25 -51.94 -1.12
N ALA A 175 28.17 -51.59 -0.22
CA ALA A 175 28.87 -50.32 -0.24
C ALA A 175 29.77 -50.19 -1.47
N ASP A 176 29.84 -48.99 -2.03
CA ASP A 176 30.68 -48.58 -3.17
C ASP A 176 32.18 -48.50 -2.81
N GLU A 177 32.48 -48.39 -1.52
CA GLU A 177 33.82 -48.19 -0.97
C GLU A 177 34.02 -49.10 0.25
N THR A 178 35.23 -49.62 0.45
CA THR A 178 35.55 -50.27 1.73
C THR A 178 35.62 -49.23 2.86
N PRO A 179 35.43 -49.61 4.14
CA PRO A 179 35.51 -48.67 5.26
C PRO A 179 36.85 -47.91 5.32
N THR A 180 37.96 -48.56 4.92
CA THR A 180 39.29 -47.94 4.91
C THR A 180 39.41 -46.87 3.81
N GLU A 181 38.81 -47.09 2.65
CA GLU A 181 38.77 -46.12 1.56
C GLU A 181 37.87 -44.93 1.90
N ALA A 182 36.66 -45.20 2.41
CA ALA A 182 35.73 -44.17 2.86
C ALA A 182 36.35 -43.26 3.94
N GLN A 183 37.14 -43.83 4.85
CA GLN A 183 37.84 -43.08 5.90
C GLN A 183 39.03 -42.26 5.39
N ARG A 184 39.66 -42.67 4.28
CA ARG A 184 40.69 -41.86 3.62
C ARG A 184 40.05 -40.65 2.95
N ILE A 185 38.96 -40.85 2.20
CA ILE A 185 38.22 -39.78 1.54
C ILE A 185 37.57 -38.83 2.56
N GLU A 186 37.07 -39.36 3.69
CA GLU A 186 36.55 -38.55 4.80
C GLU A 186 37.61 -37.60 5.38
N ARG A 187 38.88 -38.03 5.42
CA ARG A 187 39.98 -37.19 5.92
C ARG A 187 40.23 -35.99 5.01
N ASP A 188 40.06 -36.19 3.70
CA ASP A 188 40.25 -35.16 2.67
C ASP A 188 39.07 -34.16 2.58
N LEU A 189 37.95 -34.42 3.29
CA LEU A 189 36.84 -33.48 3.36
C LEU A 189 37.25 -32.16 4.06
N THR A 190 36.80 -31.05 3.49
CA THR A 190 36.97 -29.72 4.08
C THR A 190 36.25 -29.62 5.43
N PRO A 191 36.68 -28.71 6.33
CA PRO A 191 35.98 -28.45 7.59
C PRO A 191 34.49 -28.12 7.38
N GLU A 192 34.16 -27.36 6.34
CA GLU A 192 32.80 -26.99 5.97
C GLU A 192 31.98 -28.21 5.55
N ALA A 193 32.55 -29.11 4.73
CA ALA A 193 31.87 -30.34 4.32
C ALA A 193 31.59 -31.27 5.52
N LYS A 194 32.50 -31.31 6.51
CA LYS A 194 32.32 -32.07 7.74
C LYS A 194 31.19 -31.49 8.61
N LYS A 195 31.14 -30.16 8.77
CA LYS A 195 30.04 -29.49 9.46
C LYS A 195 28.71 -29.75 8.76
N GLN A 196 28.69 -29.69 7.43
CA GLN A 196 27.47 -29.92 6.67
C GLN A 196 26.95 -31.36 6.81
N LEU A 197 27.82 -32.36 6.93
CA LEU A 197 27.42 -33.72 7.27
C LEU A 197 26.76 -33.81 8.65
N GLN A 198 27.28 -33.11 9.66
CA GLN A 198 26.64 -33.06 10.98
C GLN A 198 25.26 -32.36 10.91
N VAL A 199 25.11 -31.29 10.11
CA VAL A 199 23.82 -30.62 9.90
C VAL A 199 22.81 -31.58 9.27
N MET A 200 23.21 -32.34 8.25
CA MET A 200 22.32 -33.30 7.61
C MET A 200 21.94 -34.46 8.55
N LEU A 201 22.88 -34.95 9.36
CA LEU A 201 22.60 -35.99 10.37
C LEU A 201 21.69 -35.48 11.49
N GLN A 202 21.86 -34.23 11.90
CA GLN A 202 21.01 -33.57 12.90
C GLN A 202 19.60 -33.41 12.36
N TRP A 203 19.46 -32.95 11.11
CA TRP A 203 18.17 -32.87 10.43
C TRP A 203 17.48 -34.23 10.31
N ALA A 204 18.24 -35.28 10.00
CA ALA A 204 17.72 -36.64 9.93
C ALA A 204 17.36 -37.23 11.31
N GLY A 205 17.60 -36.51 12.41
CA GLY A 205 17.26 -36.93 13.78
C GLY A 205 18.29 -37.87 14.42
N PHE A 206 19.51 -37.94 13.89
CA PHE A 206 20.56 -38.85 14.38
C PHE A 206 21.70 -38.15 15.11
N TYR A 207 21.79 -36.81 15.11
CA TYR A 207 22.88 -36.05 15.72
C TYR A 207 22.39 -34.87 16.58
N ASP A 208 22.62 -34.95 17.89
CA ASP A 208 22.05 -34.00 18.87
C ASP A 208 23.10 -33.03 19.46
N ALA A 209 24.35 -33.12 19.00
CA ALA A 209 25.46 -32.33 19.52
C ALA A 209 25.73 -31.05 18.70
N ALA A 210 26.66 -30.22 19.16
CA ALA A 210 27.07 -29.02 18.45
C ALA A 210 27.71 -29.35 17.09
N ILE A 211 27.49 -28.47 16.09
CA ILE A 211 28.08 -28.57 14.76
C ILE A 211 29.48 -27.95 14.80
N ASP A 212 30.51 -28.79 14.84
CA ASP A 212 31.91 -28.39 15.04
C ASP A 212 32.85 -28.90 13.93
N GLY A 213 32.38 -29.73 13.01
CA GLY A 213 33.16 -30.38 11.97
C GLY A 213 34.09 -31.48 12.48
N SER A 214 33.98 -31.86 13.77
CA SER A 214 34.82 -32.86 14.41
C SER A 214 34.12 -34.21 14.46
N PHE A 215 34.76 -35.23 13.87
CA PHE A 215 34.18 -36.58 13.79
C PHE A 215 34.66 -37.45 14.95
N GLY A 216 34.21 -37.08 16.15
CA GLY A 216 34.40 -37.85 17.38
C GLY A 216 33.41 -39.01 17.51
N ARG A 217 33.40 -39.64 18.70
CA ARG A 217 32.53 -40.78 19.01
C ARG A 217 31.04 -40.48 18.77
N GLY A 218 30.59 -39.26 19.09
CA GLY A 218 29.21 -38.83 18.86
C GLY A 218 28.81 -38.87 17.38
N THR A 219 29.60 -38.20 16.52
CA THR A 219 29.35 -38.17 15.08
C THR A 219 29.42 -39.55 14.44
N ARG A 220 30.35 -40.42 14.87
CA ARG A 220 30.44 -41.79 14.36
C ARG A 220 29.24 -42.65 14.76
N ASN A 221 28.78 -42.55 16.00
CA ASN A 221 27.56 -43.23 16.44
C ASN A 221 26.32 -42.75 15.65
N SER A 222 26.28 -41.46 15.33
CA SER A 222 25.19 -40.85 14.57
C SER A 222 25.17 -41.32 13.11
N MET A 223 26.34 -41.36 12.46
CA MET A 223 26.51 -41.95 11.13
C MET A 223 26.12 -43.44 11.12
N ALA A 224 26.52 -44.18 12.14
CA ALA A 224 26.18 -45.59 12.32
C ALA A 224 24.66 -45.81 12.49
N ALA A 225 24.01 -44.97 13.30
CA ALA A 225 22.56 -45.04 13.52
C ALA A 225 21.78 -44.66 12.25
N TRP A 226 22.24 -43.64 11.51
CA TRP A 226 21.66 -43.29 10.21
C TRP A 226 21.85 -44.42 9.19
N GLN A 227 23.03 -45.06 9.14
CA GLN A 227 23.28 -46.22 8.27
C GLN A 227 22.32 -47.36 8.57
N GLU A 228 22.16 -47.72 9.85
CA GLU A 228 21.25 -48.76 10.32
C GLU A 228 19.79 -48.46 9.94
N ALA A 229 19.33 -47.22 10.14
CA ALA A 229 17.98 -46.79 9.78
C ALA A 229 17.72 -46.78 8.26
N ASN A 230 18.78 -46.77 7.45
CA ASN A 230 18.71 -46.77 5.98
C ASN A 230 19.13 -48.10 5.36
N ASN A 231 19.15 -49.19 6.15
CA ASN A 231 19.52 -50.55 5.72
C ASN A 231 20.93 -50.68 5.13
N TYR A 232 21.86 -49.84 5.60
CA TYR A 232 23.30 -49.95 5.32
C TYR A 232 24.03 -50.66 6.48
N GLU A 233 25.22 -51.18 6.18
CA GLU A 233 26.11 -51.71 7.22
C GLU A 233 26.55 -50.61 8.20
N LYS A 234 26.49 -50.92 9.51
CA LYS A 234 26.75 -50.00 10.62
C LYS A 234 28.25 -49.76 10.85
N THR A 235 28.91 -49.10 9.90
CA THR A 235 30.36 -48.85 9.96
C THR A 235 30.72 -47.59 10.74
N GLY A 236 29.78 -46.63 10.89
CA GLY A 236 30.04 -45.32 11.50
C GLY A 236 30.94 -44.42 10.65
N ILE A 237 31.11 -44.75 9.38
CA ILE A 237 31.89 -44.03 8.38
C ILE A 237 31.06 -44.04 7.10
N LEU A 238 30.50 -42.88 6.72
CA LEU A 238 29.67 -42.78 5.53
C LEU A 238 30.54 -42.88 4.26
N THR A 239 30.19 -43.77 3.34
CA THR A 239 30.80 -43.82 2.00
C THR A 239 30.37 -42.62 1.14
N THR A 240 31.00 -42.43 -0.02
CA THR A 240 30.60 -41.38 -0.97
C THR A 240 29.13 -41.50 -1.38
N LEU A 241 28.67 -42.71 -1.73
CA LEU A 241 27.26 -42.95 -2.05
C LEU A 241 26.34 -42.65 -0.86
N GLN A 242 26.71 -43.06 0.35
CA GLN A 242 25.90 -42.82 1.55
C GLN A 242 25.82 -41.33 1.90
N ARG A 243 26.91 -40.58 1.77
CA ARG A 243 26.90 -39.11 1.94
C ARG A 243 25.98 -38.45 0.90
N ALA A 244 25.99 -38.93 -0.34
CA ALA A 244 25.09 -38.45 -1.38
C ALA A 244 23.62 -38.81 -1.09
N ALA A 245 23.35 -40.01 -0.57
CA ALA A 245 22.01 -40.44 -0.17
C ALA A 245 21.46 -39.60 1.01
N LEU A 246 22.28 -39.37 2.04
CA LEU A 246 21.94 -38.46 3.15
C LEU A 246 21.65 -37.05 2.62
N LYS A 247 22.49 -36.54 1.70
CA LYS A 247 22.26 -35.24 1.06
C LYS A 247 20.97 -35.22 0.24
N LYS A 248 20.63 -36.31 -0.44
CA LYS A 248 19.37 -36.44 -1.18
C LYS A 248 18.16 -36.40 -0.25
N GLN A 249 18.18 -37.16 0.85
CA GLN A 249 17.12 -37.13 1.87
C GLN A 249 16.97 -35.74 2.48
N TYR A 250 18.10 -35.11 2.79
CA TYR A 250 18.15 -33.74 3.29
C TYR A 250 17.52 -32.75 2.30
N ASN A 251 17.66 -32.96 0.99
CA ASN A 251 17.12 -32.10 -0.07
C ASN A 251 15.69 -32.48 -0.49
N ALA A 252 15.17 -33.64 -0.10
CA ALA A 252 13.85 -34.14 -0.51
C ALA A 252 12.70 -33.19 -0.13
N VAL A 253 12.87 -32.40 0.95
CA VAL A 253 11.88 -31.38 1.37
C VAL A 253 11.70 -30.28 0.32
N LEU A 254 12.72 -30.03 -0.50
CA LEU A 254 12.72 -29.05 -1.58
C LEU A 254 12.31 -29.67 -2.93
N GLU A 255 12.15 -31.00 -3.01
CA GLU A 255 11.61 -31.65 -4.21
C GLU A 255 10.18 -31.15 -4.48
N GLY A 256 9.88 -30.89 -5.75
CA GLY A 256 8.61 -30.29 -6.18
C GLY A 256 8.60 -28.76 -6.22
N LEU A 257 9.61 -28.07 -5.68
CA LEU A 257 9.69 -26.61 -5.76
C LEU A 257 10.26 -26.08 -7.08
N GLY A 258 10.85 -26.94 -7.93
CA GLY A 258 11.47 -26.52 -9.19
C GLY A 258 12.55 -25.45 -8.97
N LEU A 259 13.52 -25.72 -8.08
CA LEU A 259 14.57 -24.75 -7.77
C LEU A 259 15.45 -24.50 -9.00
N GLU A 260 15.47 -23.25 -9.46
CA GLU A 260 16.25 -22.81 -10.60
C GLU A 260 17.03 -21.55 -10.26
N THR A 261 18.28 -21.46 -10.72
CA THR A 261 19.07 -20.23 -10.60
C THR A 261 18.56 -19.22 -11.61
N VAL A 262 17.89 -18.19 -11.11
CA VAL A 262 17.36 -17.09 -11.91
C VAL A 262 18.37 -15.96 -11.94
N ARG A 263 18.73 -15.54 -13.15
CA ARG A 263 19.61 -14.41 -13.39
C ARG A 263 18.80 -13.24 -13.94
N ASP A 264 18.45 -12.31 -13.07
CA ASP A 264 17.72 -11.10 -13.42
C ASP A 264 18.71 -9.97 -13.71
N ALA A 265 18.98 -9.76 -15.01
CA ALA A 265 19.89 -8.71 -15.46
C ALA A 265 19.32 -7.30 -15.26
N GLN A 266 18.00 -7.13 -15.19
CA GLN A 266 17.39 -5.82 -14.97
C GLN A 266 17.51 -5.41 -13.50
N ALA A 267 17.21 -6.33 -12.58
CA ALA A 267 17.43 -6.11 -11.16
C ALA A 267 18.91 -6.20 -10.76
N GLY A 268 19.78 -6.77 -11.61
CA GLY A 268 21.19 -6.99 -11.29
C GLY A 268 21.35 -7.98 -10.13
N ILE A 269 20.53 -9.03 -10.08
CA ILE A 269 20.51 -10.06 -9.03
C ILE A 269 20.51 -11.45 -9.67
N GLU A 270 21.34 -12.34 -9.15
CA GLU A 270 21.27 -13.78 -9.45
C GLU A 270 20.96 -14.53 -8.15
N ILE A 271 19.96 -15.40 -8.16
CA ILE A 271 19.47 -16.11 -6.96
C ILE A 271 18.71 -17.38 -7.38
N THR A 272 18.80 -18.44 -6.57
CA THR A 272 17.98 -19.65 -6.75
C THR A 272 16.56 -19.42 -6.25
N LEU A 273 15.56 -19.56 -7.13
CA LEU A 273 14.13 -19.37 -6.84
C LEU A 273 13.33 -20.67 -7.04
N PRO A 274 12.20 -20.84 -6.36
CA PRO A 274 11.34 -22.02 -6.50
C PRO A 274 10.38 -21.89 -7.68
N MET A 275 10.90 -21.92 -8.91
CA MET A 275 10.15 -21.66 -10.15
C MET A 275 9.03 -22.67 -10.43
N GLY A 276 8.97 -23.79 -9.71
CA GLY A 276 7.84 -24.72 -9.73
C GLY A 276 6.59 -24.22 -9.01
N VAL A 277 6.71 -23.23 -8.12
CA VAL A 277 5.60 -22.65 -7.34
C VAL A 277 5.52 -21.12 -7.39
N VAL A 278 6.45 -20.46 -8.09
CA VAL A 278 6.35 -19.05 -8.43
C VAL A 278 6.69 -18.81 -9.90
N ALA A 279 6.10 -17.79 -10.51
CA ALA A 279 6.47 -17.31 -11.83
C ALA A 279 6.70 -15.81 -11.81
N PHE A 280 7.61 -15.33 -12.68
CA PHE A 280 7.80 -13.90 -12.89
C PHE A 280 6.49 -13.27 -13.39
N ASP A 281 6.11 -12.16 -12.78
CA ASP A 281 4.89 -11.43 -13.07
C ASP A 281 5.21 -10.10 -13.76
N SER A 282 5.91 -9.22 -13.04
CA SER A 282 6.15 -7.84 -13.49
C SER A 282 7.37 -7.24 -12.82
N TYR A 283 7.91 -6.20 -13.46
CA TYR A 283 8.81 -5.27 -12.80
C TYR A 283 7.97 -4.13 -12.28
N GLU A 284 8.07 -3.83 -10.99
CA GLU A 284 7.40 -2.71 -10.34
C GLU A 284 8.42 -2.08 -9.38
N PRO A 285 9.28 -1.16 -9.86
CA PRO A 285 10.41 -0.66 -9.09
C PRO A 285 10.00 -0.17 -7.70
N PRO A 286 10.71 -0.56 -6.63
CA PRO A 286 12.03 -1.21 -6.63
C PRO A 286 12.00 -2.75 -6.70
N PHE A 287 10.87 -3.37 -7.05
CA PHE A 287 10.66 -4.81 -7.01
C PHE A 287 10.63 -5.47 -8.40
N ALA A 288 11.25 -6.63 -8.53
CA ALA A 288 10.86 -7.63 -9.53
C ALA A 288 9.98 -8.68 -8.84
N GLN A 289 8.74 -8.83 -9.30
CA GLN A 289 7.72 -9.61 -8.61
C GLN A 289 7.58 -11.01 -9.20
N TYR A 290 7.52 -12.00 -8.31
CA TYR A 290 7.21 -13.39 -8.64
C TYR A 290 5.97 -13.81 -7.85
N THR A 291 4.90 -14.16 -8.56
CA THR A 291 3.60 -14.50 -8.01
C THR A 291 3.41 -16.03 -7.93
N PRO A 292 2.48 -16.53 -7.10
CA PRO A 292 2.33 -17.96 -6.87
C PRO A 292 1.85 -18.68 -8.13
N THR A 293 2.36 -19.87 -8.37
CA THR A 293 1.87 -20.81 -9.38
C THR A 293 1.40 -22.10 -8.69
N GLY A 294 0.12 -22.44 -8.86
CA GLY A 294 -0.47 -23.64 -8.23
C GLY A 294 -0.98 -23.42 -6.80
N ASP A 295 -0.85 -24.45 -5.96
CA ASP A 295 -1.51 -24.51 -4.65
C ASP A 295 -0.73 -23.85 -3.51
N VAL A 296 0.60 -23.72 -3.67
CA VAL A 296 1.44 -23.08 -2.66
C VAL A 296 1.38 -21.57 -2.89
N GLN A 297 0.75 -20.85 -1.96
CA GLN A 297 0.63 -19.39 -2.01
C GLN A 297 1.95 -18.68 -1.64
N ALA A 298 3.05 -19.07 -2.29
CA ALA A 298 4.37 -18.49 -2.14
C ALA A 298 4.55 -17.29 -3.07
N ARG A 299 5.27 -16.27 -2.61
CA ARG A 299 5.68 -15.13 -3.44
C ARG A 299 7.14 -14.80 -3.20
N VAL A 300 7.80 -14.30 -4.22
CA VAL A 300 9.16 -13.76 -4.11
C VAL A 300 9.20 -12.35 -4.69
N LEU A 301 9.87 -11.44 -3.99
CA LEU A 301 10.19 -10.11 -4.52
C LEU A 301 11.70 -9.97 -4.55
N LEU A 302 12.28 -9.60 -5.69
CA LEU A 302 13.67 -9.16 -5.72
C LEU A 302 13.69 -7.65 -5.56
N ILE A 303 14.51 -7.15 -4.64
CA ILE A 303 14.61 -5.73 -4.32
C ILE A 303 15.85 -5.19 -5.02
N SER A 304 15.71 -4.19 -5.88
CA SER A 304 16.83 -3.55 -6.54
C SER A 304 16.55 -2.08 -6.84
N GLN A 305 17.35 -1.19 -6.26
CA GLN A 305 17.27 0.24 -6.54
C GLN A 305 18.61 0.94 -6.25
N PRO A 306 18.89 2.08 -6.90
CA PRO A 306 19.94 2.97 -6.42
C PRO A 306 19.49 3.61 -5.10
N GLY A 307 20.42 3.95 -4.20
CA GLY A 307 20.04 4.61 -2.97
C GLY A 307 21.19 4.92 -2.00
N THR A 308 20.83 5.66 -0.96
CA THR A 308 21.66 5.95 0.21
C THR A 308 21.11 5.23 1.44
N GLN A 309 21.71 5.48 2.60
CA GLN A 309 21.17 5.03 3.88
C GLN A 309 19.73 5.52 4.10
N ASP A 310 19.43 6.76 3.75
CA ASP A 310 18.07 7.31 3.87
C ASP A 310 17.08 6.54 2.97
N THR A 311 17.51 6.17 1.76
CA THR A 311 16.70 5.33 0.85
C THR A 311 16.46 3.94 1.43
N LEU A 312 17.47 3.34 2.07
CA LEU A 312 17.35 2.03 2.75
C LEU A 312 16.37 2.12 3.92
N PHE A 313 16.45 3.19 4.72
CA PHE A 313 15.54 3.40 5.85
C PHE A 313 14.12 3.65 5.37
N GLY A 314 13.94 4.44 4.31
CA GLY A 314 12.65 4.64 3.66
C GLY A 314 12.05 3.33 3.15
N LEU A 315 12.85 2.47 2.50
CA LEU A 315 12.40 1.14 2.08
C LEU A 315 11.97 0.29 3.28
N TYR A 316 12.72 0.29 4.38
CA TYR A 316 12.35 -0.43 5.59
C TYR A 316 11.00 0.05 6.17
N GLU A 317 10.73 1.36 6.19
CA GLU A 317 9.43 1.87 6.62
C GLU A 317 8.31 1.48 5.64
N ILE A 318 8.54 1.59 4.33
CA ILE A 318 7.57 1.19 3.30
C ILE A 318 7.23 -0.30 3.44
N MET A 319 8.21 -1.18 3.56
CA MET A 319 7.97 -2.63 3.67
C MET A 319 7.04 -2.99 4.83
N GLN A 320 7.07 -2.25 5.94
CA GLN A 320 6.22 -2.52 7.11
C GLN A 320 4.75 -2.11 6.91
N THR A 321 4.45 -1.23 5.95
CA THR A 321 3.08 -0.81 5.64
C THR A 321 2.37 -1.77 4.68
N LEU A 322 3.13 -2.58 3.94
CA LEU A 322 2.60 -3.53 2.96
C LEU A 322 1.89 -4.70 3.65
N GLU A 323 0.79 -5.17 3.06
CA GLU A 323 0.01 -6.29 3.59
C GLU A 323 0.82 -7.60 3.63
N ILE A 324 1.71 -7.77 2.64
CA ILE A 324 2.62 -8.92 2.52
C ILE A 324 3.60 -9.05 3.69
N VAL A 325 3.75 -8.04 4.55
CA VAL A 325 4.58 -8.09 5.76
C VAL A 325 3.69 -7.96 7.00
N PRO A 326 3.34 -9.08 7.66
CA PRO A 326 2.55 -9.05 8.89
C PRO A 326 3.21 -8.26 10.04
N LEU A 327 2.39 -7.83 11.00
CA LEU A 327 2.80 -6.94 12.10
C LEU A 327 3.64 -7.63 13.19
N SER A 328 3.48 -8.93 13.40
CA SER A 328 4.29 -9.68 14.38
C SER A 328 5.59 -10.18 13.76
N GLY A 329 6.60 -10.46 14.58
CA GLY A 329 7.88 -11.02 14.13
C GLY A 329 9.09 -10.10 14.36
N PRO A 330 10.33 -10.64 14.32
CA PRO A 330 11.57 -9.89 14.49
C PRO A 330 11.77 -8.79 13.44
N ARG A 331 12.30 -7.64 13.88
CA ARG A 331 12.66 -6.51 13.01
C ARG A 331 14.01 -5.94 13.43
N GLU A 332 14.96 -5.91 12.51
CA GLU A 332 16.29 -5.38 12.77
C GLU A 332 16.69 -4.46 11.62
N ARG A 333 17.08 -3.22 11.94
CA ARG A 333 17.62 -2.26 10.98
C ARG A 333 18.97 -1.77 11.47
N ASN A 334 20.01 -2.06 10.70
CA ASN A 334 21.37 -1.58 10.88
C ASN A 334 21.62 -0.37 9.97
N GLU A 335 22.84 0.17 10.00
CA GLU A 335 23.21 1.32 9.18
C GLU A 335 23.19 1.01 7.68
N THR A 336 23.53 -0.22 7.29
CA THR A 336 23.74 -0.63 5.89
C THR A 336 22.83 -1.76 5.43
N ASP A 337 22.02 -2.33 6.32
CA ASP A 337 21.18 -3.48 6.02
C ASP A 337 20.00 -3.55 6.98
N PHE A 338 18.99 -4.32 6.61
CA PHE A 338 17.92 -4.68 7.52
C PHE A 338 17.43 -6.09 7.24
N THR A 339 16.88 -6.71 8.30
CA THR A 339 16.06 -7.90 8.19
C THR A 339 14.68 -7.61 8.78
N LEU A 340 13.64 -8.09 8.10
CA LEU A 340 12.26 -7.87 8.50
C LEU A 340 11.50 -9.18 8.36
N VAL A 341 11.05 -9.72 9.49
CA VAL A 341 10.23 -10.93 9.54
C VAL A 341 8.84 -10.54 10.00
N GLY A 342 7.85 -10.90 9.17
CA GLY A 342 6.43 -10.71 9.44
C GLY A 342 5.77 -12.07 9.57
N GLU A 343 5.00 -12.32 10.62
CA GLU A 343 4.28 -13.58 10.83
C GLU A 343 2.83 -13.34 11.28
N ASN A 344 1.91 -14.18 10.78
CA ASN A 344 0.54 -14.30 11.27
C ASN A 344 0.05 -15.75 11.06
N GLY A 345 -1.24 -16.01 11.30
CA GLY A 345 -1.82 -17.35 11.14
C GLY A 345 -1.94 -17.84 9.69
N LEU A 346 -1.64 -17.01 8.69
CA LEU A 346 -1.80 -17.31 7.26
C LEU A 346 -0.47 -17.42 6.53
N MET A 347 0.50 -16.56 6.86
CA MET A 347 1.78 -16.47 6.16
C MET A 347 2.92 -16.00 7.05
N ILE A 348 4.13 -16.31 6.59
CA ILE A 348 5.39 -15.80 7.12
C ILE A 348 6.13 -15.13 5.96
N SER A 349 6.48 -13.86 6.14
CA SER A 349 7.31 -13.08 5.23
C SER A 349 8.71 -12.90 5.82
N TYR A 350 9.74 -13.11 5.03
CA TYR A 350 11.11 -12.76 5.37
C TYR A 350 11.66 -11.81 4.31
N THR A 351 12.15 -10.66 4.72
CA THR A 351 12.83 -9.70 3.85
C THR A 351 14.25 -9.45 4.37
N GLU A 352 15.22 -9.44 3.47
CA GLU A 352 16.53 -8.87 3.73
C GLU A 352 16.97 -7.96 2.59
N ALA A 353 17.56 -6.82 2.94
CA ALA A 353 18.14 -5.90 1.96
C ALA A 353 19.37 -5.21 2.54
N ALA A 354 20.36 -4.96 1.68
CA ALA A 354 21.61 -4.31 2.07
C ALA A 354 22.03 -3.25 1.06
N LEU A 355 22.52 -2.11 1.56
CA LEU A 355 23.15 -1.03 0.82
C LEU A 355 24.63 -1.31 0.64
N VAL A 356 25.08 -1.43 -0.62
CA VAL A 356 26.49 -1.57 -0.98
C VAL A 356 26.75 -0.73 -2.23
N ASN A 357 27.78 0.12 -2.21
CA ASN A 357 28.21 0.94 -3.35
C ASN A 357 27.08 1.80 -3.98
N GLY A 358 26.16 2.33 -3.16
CA GLY A 358 25.04 3.16 -3.65
C GLY A 358 23.89 2.37 -4.27
N GLU A 359 23.89 1.04 -4.13
CA GLU A 359 22.82 0.15 -4.59
C GLU A 359 22.22 -0.60 -3.39
N ILE A 360 20.90 -0.61 -3.29
CA ILE A 360 20.16 -1.42 -2.33
C ILE A 360 19.68 -2.66 -3.07
N LYS A 361 20.12 -3.83 -2.60
CA LYS A 361 19.70 -5.12 -3.14
C LYS A 361 19.31 -6.09 -2.05
N GLY A 362 18.35 -6.93 -2.36
CA GLY A 362 17.78 -7.86 -1.41
C GLY A 362 16.68 -8.71 -2.02
N PHE A 363 15.96 -9.41 -1.17
CA PHE A 363 14.77 -10.14 -1.59
C PHE A 363 13.77 -10.26 -0.42
N THR A 364 12.52 -10.56 -0.78
CA THR A 364 11.47 -10.99 0.15
C THR A 364 10.98 -12.36 -0.26
N LEU A 365 10.86 -13.28 0.69
CA LEU A 365 10.18 -14.57 0.54
C LEU A 365 8.92 -14.56 1.41
N ILE A 366 7.75 -14.70 0.79
CA ILE A 366 6.47 -14.91 1.49
C ILE A 366 6.06 -16.36 1.31
N TRP A 367 5.72 -17.02 2.42
CA TRP A 367 5.38 -18.43 2.44
C TRP A 367 4.15 -18.71 3.31
N PRO A 368 3.30 -19.69 2.96
CA PRO A 368 2.16 -20.07 3.79
C PRO A 368 2.58 -20.53 5.20
N ALA A 369 1.78 -20.14 6.20
CA ALA A 369 1.93 -20.68 7.55
C ALA A 369 1.62 -22.19 7.56
N GLY A 370 2.29 -22.94 8.42
CA GLY A 370 2.13 -24.40 8.53
C GLY A 370 3.10 -25.23 7.68
N ASP A 371 3.93 -24.62 6.82
CA ASP A 371 4.99 -25.29 6.04
C ASP A 371 6.38 -24.70 6.33
N GLU A 372 6.67 -24.52 7.61
CA GLU A 372 7.82 -23.75 8.10
C GLU A 372 9.17 -24.43 7.82
N GLU A 373 9.26 -25.76 7.91
CA GLU A 373 10.51 -26.47 7.62
C GLU A 373 10.91 -26.31 6.15
N ARG A 374 9.95 -26.42 5.22
CA ARG A 374 10.22 -26.19 3.80
C ARG A 374 10.65 -24.75 3.55
N ARG A 375 9.96 -23.77 4.13
CA ARG A 375 10.33 -22.35 4.05
C ARG A 375 11.74 -22.09 4.54
N ARG A 376 12.11 -22.59 5.73
CA ARG A 376 13.43 -22.36 6.34
C ARG A 376 14.54 -22.91 5.45
N ARG A 377 14.31 -24.07 4.83
CA ARG A 377 15.26 -24.72 3.93
C ARG A 377 15.39 -23.98 2.61
N LEU A 378 14.27 -23.58 2.01
CA LEU A 378 14.25 -22.76 0.80
C LEU A 378 14.97 -21.43 1.04
N LEU A 379 14.68 -20.76 2.16
CA LEU A 379 15.31 -19.50 2.54
C LEU A 379 16.83 -19.66 2.67
N ALA A 380 17.32 -20.74 3.27
CA ALA A 380 18.76 -21.01 3.36
C ALA A 380 19.41 -21.12 1.97
N GLU A 381 18.77 -21.79 1.01
CA GLU A 381 19.28 -21.90 -0.36
C GLU A 381 19.22 -20.56 -1.11
N MET A 382 18.14 -19.79 -0.97
CA MET A 382 18.02 -18.43 -1.53
C MET A 382 19.14 -17.52 -1.02
N ARG A 383 19.42 -17.55 0.30
CA ARG A 383 20.49 -16.75 0.91
C ARG A 383 21.88 -17.17 0.44
N ALA A 384 22.13 -18.47 0.38
CA ALA A 384 23.42 -19.01 -0.05
C ALA A 384 23.71 -18.74 -1.53
N SER A 385 22.68 -18.66 -2.37
CA SER A 385 22.78 -18.45 -3.81
C SER A 385 22.69 -16.98 -4.25
N PHE A 386 22.41 -16.05 -3.34
CA PHE A 386 22.24 -14.63 -3.68
C PHE A 386 23.56 -13.98 -4.10
N ILE A 387 23.61 -13.52 -5.35
CA ILE A 387 24.76 -12.85 -5.96
C ILE A 387 24.32 -11.48 -6.47
N ARG A 388 25.07 -10.44 -6.08
CA ARG A 388 24.89 -9.07 -6.58
C ARG A 388 25.63 -8.93 -7.90
N MET A 389 24.91 -8.67 -8.98
CA MET A 389 25.48 -8.33 -10.28
C MET A 389 25.55 -6.80 -10.45
N PRO A 390 26.27 -6.26 -11.45
CA PRO A 390 26.22 -4.84 -11.76
C PRO A 390 24.84 -4.38 -12.26
N GLY A 391 24.45 -3.14 -11.95
CA GLY A 391 23.22 -2.52 -12.43
C GLY A 391 22.06 -2.66 -11.45
N VAL A 392 21.05 -1.80 -11.57
CA VAL A 392 19.85 -1.77 -10.72
C VAL A 392 18.61 -1.63 -11.58
N LEU A 393 17.47 -2.04 -11.04
CA LEU A 393 16.19 -1.92 -11.73
C LEU A 393 15.90 -0.45 -12.06
N SER A 394 15.58 -0.16 -13.32
CA SER A 394 15.23 1.19 -13.75
C SER A 394 13.92 1.61 -13.10
N ALA A 395 13.84 2.85 -12.61
CA ALA A 395 12.59 3.43 -12.10
C ALA A 395 11.46 3.45 -13.16
N SER A 396 11.81 3.33 -14.45
CA SER A 396 10.87 3.28 -15.56
C SER A 396 10.49 1.86 -16.01
N ALA A 397 10.90 0.81 -15.29
CA ALA A 397 10.63 -0.57 -15.69
C ALA A 397 9.18 -1.02 -15.41
N GLY A 398 8.41 -0.23 -14.65
CA GLY A 398 7.01 -0.52 -14.30
C GLY A 398 5.99 -0.27 -15.40
N ASP A 399 4.85 -0.95 -15.32
CA ASP A 399 3.72 -0.72 -16.21
C ASP A 399 2.93 0.52 -15.74
N ALA A 400 3.06 1.62 -16.48
CA ALA A 400 2.40 2.89 -16.16
C ALA A 400 0.86 2.81 -16.16
N SER A 401 0.27 1.71 -16.64
CA SER A 401 -1.19 1.49 -16.66
C SER A 401 -1.77 0.96 -15.34
N GLN A 402 -0.95 0.42 -14.42
CA GLN A 402 -1.40 -0.10 -13.11
C GLN A 402 -1.29 0.92 -11.96
N GLN A 403 -1.67 2.18 -12.21
CA GLN A 403 -1.67 3.22 -11.18
C GLN A 403 -2.92 3.14 -10.30
N SER A 404 -2.86 2.40 -9.21
CA SER A 404 -3.84 2.47 -8.11
C SER A 404 -3.26 3.28 -6.96
N ILE A 405 -4.10 4.14 -6.34
CA ILE A 405 -3.74 4.97 -5.18
C ILE A 405 -3.30 4.11 -3.98
N ASP A 406 -3.75 2.86 -3.95
CA ASP A 406 -3.53 1.91 -2.85
C ASP A 406 -2.39 0.92 -3.09
N LEU A 407 -1.64 1.09 -4.18
CA LEU A 407 -0.49 0.26 -4.52
C LEU A 407 0.79 1.08 -4.34
N ILE A 408 1.75 0.51 -3.62
CA ILE A 408 3.14 0.97 -3.65
C ILE A 408 3.89 -0.06 -4.48
N SER A 409 4.27 0.33 -5.70
CA SER A 409 5.01 -0.54 -6.63
C SER A 409 4.27 -1.87 -6.88
N GLY A 410 2.99 -1.82 -7.24
CA GLY A 410 2.15 -2.99 -7.48
C GLY A 410 1.75 -3.79 -6.22
N LEU A 411 2.24 -3.41 -5.03
CA LEU A 411 1.94 -4.11 -3.77
C LEU A 411 0.89 -3.37 -2.96
N GLN A 412 -0.08 -4.10 -2.43
CA GLN A 412 -1.16 -3.54 -1.63
C GLN A 412 -0.64 -3.04 -0.28
N ILE A 413 -0.97 -1.80 0.04
CA ILE A 413 -0.83 -1.28 1.40
C ILE A 413 -1.90 -1.90 2.30
N ARG A 414 -1.56 -2.12 3.58
CA ARG A 414 -2.55 -2.54 4.56
C ARG A 414 -3.63 -1.47 4.65
N LYS A 415 -4.89 -1.89 4.54
CA LYS A 415 -6.05 -1.02 4.72
C LYS A 415 -6.82 -1.38 5.98
N PRO A 416 -7.49 -0.40 6.61
CA PRO A 416 -8.47 -0.71 7.62
C PRO A 416 -9.63 -1.47 6.99
N LYS A 417 -10.17 -2.43 7.74
CA LYS A 417 -11.40 -3.14 7.41
C LYS A 417 -12.57 -2.18 7.23
N ILE A 418 -12.67 -1.20 8.14
CA ILE A 418 -13.71 -0.19 8.20
C ILE A 418 -13.10 1.09 8.77
N SER A 419 -13.43 2.23 8.16
CA SER A 419 -13.16 3.55 8.76
C SER A 419 -14.45 4.35 8.93
N ARG A 420 -14.63 4.98 10.08
CA ARG A 420 -15.80 5.79 10.42
C ARG A 420 -15.38 7.04 11.17
N SER A 421 -16.34 7.87 11.52
CA SER A 421 -16.10 9.05 12.32
C SER A 421 -16.14 8.72 13.81
N GLY A 422 -15.43 9.51 14.59
CA GLY A 422 -15.60 9.65 16.03
C GLY A 422 -15.43 11.11 16.41
N PHE A 423 -15.56 11.40 17.70
CA PHE A 423 -15.20 12.71 18.22
C PHE A 423 -14.63 12.65 19.63
N PHE A 424 -13.75 13.60 19.94
CA PHE A 424 -13.12 13.73 21.23
C PHE A 424 -14.13 14.19 22.29
N ILE A 425 -14.24 13.42 23.36
CA ILE A 425 -15.14 13.66 24.50
C ILE A 425 -14.40 14.07 25.77
N THR A 426 -13.08 13.94 25.80
CA THR A 426 -12.23 14.45 26.89
C THR A 426 -11.01 15.19 26.35
N ALA A 427 -10.42 16.07 27.16
CA ALA A 427 -9.17 16.77 26.83
C ALA A 427 -7.94 15.85 26.79
N ALA A 428 -8.05 14.63 27.30
CA ALA A 428 -7.02 13.60 27.22
C ALA A 428 -7.07 12.82 25.88
N GLY A 429 -8.10 13.06 25.07
CA GLY A 429 -8.28 12.44 23.77
C GLY A 429 -9.14 11.18 23.77
N ASP A 430 -9.93 10.90 24.82
CA ASP A 430 -10.91 9.81 24.74
C ASP A 430 -11.95 10.14 23.65
N VAL A 431 -12.36 9.14 22.88
CA VAL A 431 -13.21 9.29 21.68
C VAL A 431 -14.51 8.51 21.84
N ALA A 432 -15.63 9.11 21.43
CA ALA A 432 -16.88 8.40 21.19
C ALA A 432 -17.04 8.09 19.70
N THR A 433 -17.50 6.89 19.37
CA THR A 433 -17.86 6.45 18.00
C THR A 433 -18.99 5.41 18.08
N THR A 434 -19.39 4.85 16.93
CA THR A 434 -20.40 3.79 16.90
C THR A 434 -19.82 2.44 17.27
N SER A 435 -20.63 1.60 17.92
CA SER A 435 -20.30 0.20 18.24
C SER A 435 -19.96 -0.62 16.98
N ALA A 436 -20.63 -0.35 15.86
CA ALA A 436 -20.41 -1.03 14.58
C ALA A 436 -19.00 -0.77 14.01
N THR A 437 -18.38 0.38 14.32
CA THR A 437 -17.02 0.70 13.88
C THR A 437 -15.98 -0.24 14.46
N VAL A 438 -16.15 -0.65 15.72
CA VAL A 438 -15.10 -1.31 16.52
C VAL A 438 -15.30 -2.83 16.65
N GLN A 439 -16.28 -3.38 15.93
CA GLN A 439 -16.65 -4.78 16.05
C GLN A 439 -15.60 -5.68 15.38
N SER A 440 -15.05 -6.62 16.15
CA SER A 440 -14.09 -7.62 15.66
C SER A 440 -12.80 -7.01 15.08
N CYS A 441 -12.35 -5.86 15.58
CA CYS A 441 -11.05 -5.30 15.24
C CYS A 441 -9.94 -5.98 16.04
N SER A 442 -8.82 -6.30 15.40
CA SER A 442 -7.59 -6.70 16.09
C SER A 442 -6.79 -5.49 16.59
N ARG A 443 -6.92 -4.36 15.88
CA ARG A 443 -6.28 -3.08 16.19
C ARG A 443 -7.22 -1.93 15.81
N ILE A 444 -7.18 -0.85 16.57
CA ILE A 444 -7.94 0.38 16.33
C ILE A 444 -6.96 1.54 16.27
N THR A 445 -7.08 2.41 15.27
CA THR A 445 -6.31 3.66 15.18
C THR A 445 -7.22 4.88 15.06
N LEU A 446 -6.71 6.01 15.55
CA LEU A 446 -7.26 7.35 15.40
C LEU A 446 -6.40 8.12 14.39
N ASP A 447 -7.03 8.83 13.44
CA ASP A 447 -6.38 9.56 12.34
C ASP A 447 -5.34 8.75 11.55
N GLY A 448 -5.51 7.42 11.55
CA GLY A 448 -4.69 6.46 10.82
C GLY A 448 -3.44 5.99 11.56
N ASP A 449 -2.85 6.79 12.44
CA ASP A 449 -1.51 6.53 13.01
C ASP A 449 -1.51 6.30 14.54
N THR A 450 -2.54 6.76 15.25
CA THR A 450 -2.55 6.74 16.71
C THR A 450 -3.31 5.53 17.23
N ASP A 451 -2.61 4.56 17.82
CA ASP A 451 -3.25 3.40 18.44
C ASP A 451 -4.23 3.78 19.56
N ALA A 452 -5.40 3.14 19.56
CA ALA A 452 -6.38 3.26 20.61
C ALA A 452 -6.82 1.91 21.18
N GLU A 453 -7.20 1.92 22.44
CA GLU A 453 -7.78 0.80 23.17
C GLU A 453 -9.28 0.99 23.30
N LEU A 454 -10.02 -0.12 23.21
CA LEU A 454 -11.46 -0.15 23.42
C LEU A 454 -11.75 -0.11 24.93
N LEU A 455 -12.29 1.01 25.41
CA LEU A 455 -12.65 1.18 26.82
C LEU A 455 -14.02 0.55 27.11
N VAL A 456 -15.01 0.82 26.26
CA VAL A 456 -16.37 0.28 26.36
C VAL A 456 -16.93 0.05 24.95
N ASN A 457 -17.63 -1.07 24.77
CA ASN A 457 -18.48 -1.31 23.60
C ASN A 457 -19.90 -1.66 24.05
N ASP A 458 -20.79 -0.69 24.01
CA ASP A 458 -22.21 -0.83 24.34
C ASP A 458 -23.01 -1.09 23.05
N THR A 459 -23.10 -2.36 22.67
CA THR A 459 -23.82 -2.80 21.45
C THR A 459 -25.32 -2.55 21.55
N ALA A 460 -25.90 -2.53 22.76
CA ALA A 460 -27.32 -2.29 22.97
C ALA A 460 -27.71 -0.83 22.68
N ARG A 461 -26.81 0.11 23.00
CA ARG A 461 -27.00 1.54 22.74
C ARG A 461 -26.29 2.03 21.47
N GLY A 462 -25.48 1.19 20.84
CA GLY A 462 -24.75 1.49 19.61
C GLY A 462 -23.52 2.39 19.80
N VAL A 463 -22.97 2.50 21.02
CA VAL A 463 -21.85 3.41 21.34
C VAL A 463 -20.59 2.62 21.69
N ALA A 464 -19.45 3.06 21.17
CA ALA A 464 -18.14 2.64 21.63
C ALA A 464 -17.32 3.83 22.13
N LEU A 465 -16.52 3.59 23.16
CA LEU A 465 -15.59 4.55 23.74
C LEU A 465 -14.17 4.04 23.57
N LEU A 466 -13.30 4.90 23.06
CA LEU A 466 -11.90 4.59 22.77
C LEU A 466 -10.98 5.48 23.58
N ARG A 467 -9.83 4.93 23.97
CA ARG A 467 -8.75 5.66 24.63
C ARG A 467 -7.47 5.57 23.80
N PRO A 468 -6.85 6.68 23.40
CA PRO A 468 -5.57 6.63 22.72
C PRO A 468 -4.48 6.11 23.67
N LYS A 469 -3.55 5.29 23.15
CA LYS A 469 -2.41 4.77 23.94
C LYS A 469 -1.38 5.85 24.27
N VAL A 470 -1.38 6.94 23.50
CA VAL A 470 -0.58 8.14 23.74
C VAL A 470 -1.51 9.30 24.04
N ALA A 471 -1.10 10.21 24.94
CA ALA A 471 -1.92 11.37 25.26
C ALA A 471 -2.04 12.28 24.03
N LEU A 472 -3.28 12.61 23.66
CA LEU A 472 -3.58 13.54 22.58
C LEU A 472 -3.98 14.91 23.15
N ALA A 473 -3.82 15.95 22.33
CA ALA A 473 -4.30 17.31 22.61
C ALA A 473 -5.24 17.77 21.47
N PRO A 474 -6.52 17.37 21.49
CA PRO A 474 -7.49 17.75 20.47
C PRO A 474 -7.64 19.27 20.32
N LEU A 475 -7.85 19.75 19.09
CA LEU A 475 -8.10 21.17 18.81
C LEU A 475 -9.42 21.65 19.44
N ALA A 476 -10.42 20.75 19.52
CA ALA A 476 -11.65 20.96 20.25
C ALA A 476 -12.12 19.65 20.90
N VAL A 477 -12.92 19.78 21.96
CA VAL A 477 -13.54 18.66 22.68
C VAL A 477 -15.04 18.90 22.77
N ALA A 478 -15.83 17.84 22.69
CA ALA A 478 -17.28 17.91 22.77
C ALA A 478 -17.74 18.61 24.06
N THR A 479 -18.61 19.60 23.89
CA THR A 479 -19.41 20.20 24.96
C THR A 479 -20.85 19.77 24.73
N PHE A 480 -21.43 18.95 25.60
CA PHE A 480 -22.77 18.41 25.39
C PHE A 480 -23.87 19.41 25.75
N ALA A 481 -24.96 19.42 24.97
CA ALA A 481 -26.10 20.28 25.25
C ALA A 481 -26.78 19.91 26.58
N SER A 482 -27.19 20.93 27.35
CA SER A 482 -27.86 20.79 28.66
C SER A 482 -29.36 20.49 28.54
N LYS A 483 -29.95 20.73 27.36
CA LYS A 483 -31.39 20.59 27.10
C LYS A 483 -31.62 19.94 25.73
N PRO A 484 -32.77 19.28 25.54
CA PRO A 484 -33.18 18.80 24.23
C PRO A 484 -33.23 19.94 23.21
N ALA A 485 -32.71 19.68 22.00
CA ALA A 485 -32.79 20.61 20.89
C ALA A 485 -34.25 20.81 20.44
N ARG A 486 -34.54 21.99 19.89
CA ARG A 486 -35.88 22.33 19.40
C ARG A 486 -36.07 21.76 18.00
N LEU A 487 -37.27 21.28 17.70
CA LEU A 487 -37.61 20.88 16.33
C LEU A 487 -37.38 22.03 15.35
N GLN A 488 -36.96 21.69 14.14
CA GLN A 488 -36.62 22.61 13.06
C GLN A 488 -35.45 23.56 13.37
N SER A 489 -34.66 23.29 14.42
CA SER A 489 -33.42 24.02 14.64
C SER A 489 -32.33 23.54 13.69
N ASP A 490 -31.46 24.47 13.28
CA ASP A 490 -30.26 24.18 12.50
C ASP A 490 -29.33 23.23 13.25
N VAL A 491 -28.74 22.29 12.52
CA VAL A 491 -27.74 21.36 13.00
C VAL A 491 -26.54 21.31 12.06
N THR A 492 -25.38 21.03 12.62
CA THR A 492 -24.13 20.83 11.89
C THR A 492 -23.55 19.46 12.22
N VAL A 493 -23.15 18.72 11.20
CA VAL A 493 -22.52 17.40 11.33
C VAL A 493 -21.12 17.49 10.77
N ALA A 494 -20.15 16.95 11.50
CA ALA A 494 -18.80 16.71 11.00
C ALA A 494 -18.53 15.22 10.95
N GLY A 495 -17.93 14.76 9.85
CA GLY A 495 -17.59 13.36 9.68
C GLY A 495 -16.64 13.09 8.53
N TYR A 496 -15.89 12.01 8.60
CA TYR A 496 -15.07 11.49 7.52
C TYR A 496 -15.95 10.73 6.52
N SER A 497 -16.77 11.47 5.77
CA SER A 497 -17.76 10.92 4.84
C SER A 497 -17.16 10.02 3.75
N PHE A 498 -15.86 10.17 3.48
CA PHE A 498 -15.08 9.40 2.53
C PHE A 498 -14.00 8.53 3.22
N GLU A 499 -14.21 8.17 4.48
CA GLU A 499 -13.49 7.09 5.18
C GLU A 499 -11.95 7.26 5.22
N GLY A 500 -11.48 8.52 5.23
CA GLY A 500 -10.06 8.88 5.28
C GLY A 500 -9.41 9.22 3.95
N VAL A 501 -10.14 9.15 2.82
CA VAL A 501 -9.64 9.64 1.51
C VAL A 501 -9.37 11.15 1.55
N LEU A 502 -10.17 11.88 2.33
CA LEU A 502 -9.91 13.29 2.66
C LEU A 502 -9.19 13.36 4.00
N SER A 503 -8.17 14.21 4.08
CA SER A 503 -7.37 14.45 5.30
C SER A 503 -8.11 15.22 6.39
N SER A 504 -9.36 15.62 6.15
CA SER A 504 -10.17 16.40 7.08
C SER A 504 -11.64 15.98 7.00
N PRO A 505 -12.39 16.09 8.10
CA PRO A 505 -13.81 15.79 8.11
C PRO A 505 -14.57 16.74 7.17
N SER A 506 -15.58 16.19 6.49
CA SER A 506 -16.57 16.96 5.73
C SER A 506 -17.61 17.54 6.69
N ILE A 507 -18.14 18.71 6.34
CA ILE A 507 -19.16 19.41 7.13
C ILE A 507 -20.47 19.40 6.35
N SER A 508 -21.53 18.93 7.00
CA SER A 508 -22.90 18.94 6.48
C SER A 508 -23.81 19.76 7.37
N PHE A 509 -24.62 20.62 6.75
CA PHE A 509 -25.62 21.44 7.44
C PHE A 509 -27.02 20.91 7.16
N GLY A 510 -27.91 21.03 8.15
CA GLY A 510 -29.29 20.62 8.01
C GLY A 510 -30.16 21.05 9.18
N THR A 511 -31.27 20.35 9.40
CA THR A 511 -32.19 20.65 10.50
C THR A 511 -32.58 19.42 11.31
N LEU A 512 -32.94 19.63 12.58
CA LEU A 512 -33.52 18.60 13.43
C LEU A 512 -35.00 18.39 13.07
N ALA A 513 -35.31 17.32 12.36
CA ALA A 513 -36.67 17.03 11.90
C ALA A 513 -37.56 16.48 13.02
N ASP A 514 -37.01 15.60 13.87
CA ASP A 514 -37.71 14.99 15.01
C ASP A 514 -36.72 14.58 16.10
N VAL A 515 -37.19 14.53 17.35
CA VAL A 515 -36.43 14.02 18.50
C VAL A 515 -36.69 12.54 18.76
N ARG A 516 -37.42 11.88 17.85
CA ARG A 516 -37.73 10.46 17.89
C ARG A 516 -37.43 9.77 16.55
N GLY A 517 -37.09 8.50 16.62
CA GLY A 517 -36.86 7.64 15.47
C GLY A 517 -38.15 7.28 14.72
N LEU A 518 -38.03 6.52 13.63
CA LEU A 518 -39.17 6.11 12.81
C LEU A 518 -40.12 5.13 13.54
N GLN A 519 -39.62 4.40 14.53
CA GLN A 519 -40.42 3.47 15.36
C GLN A 519 -40.77 4.09 16.72
N GLY A 520 -40.56 5.41 16.89
CA GLY A 520 -40.86 6.13 18.13
C GLY A 520 -39.75 6.04 19.19
N GLU A 521 -38.54 5.63 18.82
CA GLU A 521 -37.41 5.54 19.74
C GLU A 521 -37.02 6.92 20.30
N GLU A 522 -37.05 7.11 21.61
CA GLU A 522 -36.77 8.41 22.26
C GLU A 522 -35.28 8.78 22.30
N ASN A 523 -34.40 7.81 22.07
CA ASN A 523 -32.95 8.02 22.06
C ASN A 523 -32.38 8.24 20.66
N ILE A 524 -33.23 8.26 19.63
CA ILE A 524 -32.84 8.48 18.23
C ILE A 524 -33.53 9.74 17.73
N SER A 525 -32.76 10.70 17.24
CA SER A 525 -33.27 11.87 16.54
C SER A 525 -33.25 11.66 15.03
N ARG A 526 -34.20 12.26 14.32
CA ARG A 526 -34.22 12.30 12.86
C ARG A 526 -33.75 13.68 12.38
N LEU A 527 -32.82 13.67 11.43
CA LEU A 527 -32.22 14.85 10.83
C LEU A 527 -32.63 14.95 9.37
N ALA A 528 -32.83 16.17 8.90
CA ALA A 528 -32.98 16.49 7.48
C ALA A 528 -31.62 16.99 6.94
N LEU A 529 -30.76 16.04 6.55
CA LEU A 529 -29.46 16.23 5.90
C LEU A 529 -28.97 14.91 5.29
N ARG A 530 -28.01 15.01 4.37
CA ARG A 530 -27.35 13.85 3.77
C ARG A 530 -26.14 13.44 4.61
N ALA A 531 -26.19 12.28 5.25
CA ALA A 531 -25.04 11.64 5.88
C ALA A 531 -24.65 10.38 5.11
N ARG A 532 -23.35 10.17 4.94
CA ARG A 532 -22.75 8.96 4.36
C ARG A 532 -22.40 7.96 5.45
N THR A 533 -22.10 6.73 5.02
CA THR A 533 -21.67 5.67 5.92
C THR A 533 -20.45 6.07 6.76
N GLY A 534 -19.49 6.79 6.17
CA GLY A 534 -18.30 7.31 6.86
C GLY A 534 -18.60 8.33 7.96
N ASP A 535 -19.74 9.02 7.91
CA ASP A 535 -20.15 10.01 8.93
C ASP A 535 -20.63 9.37 10.23
N ALA A 536 -20.95 8.06 10.22
CA ALA A 536 -21.40 7.37 11.42
C ALA A 536 -20.35 7.50 12.53
N GLY A 537 -20.81 7.89 13.72
CA GLY A 537 -19.99 8.19 14.89
C GLY A 537 -19.54 9.65 14.97
N GLY A 538 -19.79 10.47 13.94
CA GLY A 538 -19.51 11.90 13.94
C GLY A 538 -20.48 12.69 14.83
N PRO A 539 -20.06 13.85 15.38
CA PRO A 539 -20.88 14.65 16.27
C PRO A 539 -21.94 15.44 15.50
N VAL A 540 -23.11 15.59 16.12
CA VAL A 540 -24.18 16.49 15.68
C VAL A 540 -24.23 17.67 16.63
N LEU A 541 -24.00 18.87 16.11
CA LEU A 541 -23.92 20.12 16.87
C LEU A 541 -25.16 20.97 16.62
N ASP A 542 -25.60 21.70 17.65
CA ASP A 542 -26.55 22.80 17.50
C ASP A 542 -25.85 24.12 17.07
N ARG A 543 -26.63 25.18 16.88
CA ARG A 543 -26.11 26.51 16.50
C ARG A 543 -25.10 27.13 17.46
N THR A 544 -25.00 26.66 18.70
CA THR A 544 -24.03 27.13 19.70
C THR A 544 -22.74 26.32 19.66
N GLY A 545 -22.71 25.26 18.84
CA GLY A 545 -21.65 24.29 18.77
C GLY A 545 -21.67 23.30 19.94
N ALA A 546 -22.82 23.12 20.60
CA ALA A 546 -23.00 22.08 21.61
C ALA A 546 -23.43 20.77 20.95
N VAL A 547 -22.87 19.64 21.39
CA VAL A 547 -23.19 18.32 20.85
C VAL A 547 -24.56 17.87 21.37
N ILE A 548 -25.49 17.68 20.44
CA ILE A 548 -26.86 17.20 20.69
C ILE A 548 -27.05 15.73 20.33
N GLY A 549 -26.10 15.14 19.60
CA GLY A 549 -26.12 13.72 19.26
C GLY A 549 -24.88 13.24 18.51
N MET A 550 -24.93 11.99 18.08
CA MET A 550 -23.91 11.31 17.30
C MET A 550 -24.56 10.60 16.13
N ILE A 551 -24.07 10.78 14.91
CA ILE A 551 -24.63 10.13 13.71
C ILE A 551 -24.58 8.61 13.87
N THR A 552 -25.68 7.94 13.57
CA THR A 552 -25.74 6.47 13.55
C THR A 552 -25.47 5.94 12.16
N THR A 553 -25.21 4.64 12.07
CA THR A 553 -25.32 3.95 10.78
C THR A 553 -26.77 4.04 10.29
N GLN A 554 -26.95 4.19 8.97
CA GLN A 554 -28.30 4.14 8.39
C GLN A 554 -28.91 2.74 8.65
N PRO A 555 -30.22 2.65 8.95
CA PRO A 555 -30.88 1.37 9.14
C PRO A 555 -30.74 0.50 7.89
N THR A 556 -30.29 -0.74 8.03
CA THR A 556 -30.29 -1.72 6.95
C THR A 556 -31.64 -2.45 6.93
N GLY A 557 -32.34 -2.41 5.80
CA GLY A 557 -33.61 -3.11 5.60
C GLY A 557 -34.18 -2.89 4.20
N ASP A 558 -35.29 -3.56 3.87
CA ASP A 558 -35.93 -3.50 2.55
C ASP A 558 -36.57 -2.13 2.21
N THR A 559 -36.50 -1.18 3.13
CA THR A 559 -37.10 0.15 2.98
C THR A 559 -36.07 1.14 2.47
N VAL A 560 -36.30 1.69 1.28
CA VAL A 560 -35.51 2.79 0.73
C VAL A 560 -35.97 4.09 1.40
N LEU A 561 -35.08 4.71 2.17
CA LEU A 561 -35.31 6.03 2.78
C LEU A 561 -34.92 7.15 1.80
N PRO A 562 -35.52 8.35 1.89
CA PRO A 562 -35.02 9.52 1.18
C PRO A 562 -33.58 9.84 1.58
N ASP A 563 -32.75 10.26 0.61
CA ASP A 563 -31.31 10.50 0.82
C ASP A 563 -30.99 11.61 1.84
N ASP A 564 -31.95 12.49 2.13
CA ASP A 564 -31.84 13.57 3.10
C ASP A 564 -32.33 13.20 4.51
N VAL A 565 -32.68 11.94 4.76
CA VAL A 565 -33.08 11.46 6.09
C VAL A 565 -31.91 10.74 6.76
N SER A 566 -31.41 11.34 7.83
CA SER A 566 -30.33 10.77 8.65
C SER A 566 -30.77 10.61 10.10
N PHE A 567 -30.07 9.76 10.86
CA PHE A 567 -30.38 9.49 12.26
C PHE A 567 -29.19 9.81 13.17
N ALA A 568 -29.51 10.26 14.38
CA ALA A 568 -28.50 10.55 15.39
C ALA A 568 -28.92 10.00 16.75
N LEU A 569 -28.01 9.31 17.42
CA LEU A 569 -28.16 8.90 18.80
C LEU A 569 -28.11 10.13 19.70
N SER A 570 -28.97 10.20 20.70
CA SER A 570 -29.04 11.34 21.63
C SER A 570 -27.74 11.52 22.41
N SER A 571 -27.33 12.79 22.62
CA SER A 571 -26.15 13.11 23.44
C SER A 571 -26.28 12.58 24.86
N ALA A 572 -27.50 12.53 25.42
CA ALA A 572 -27.77 11.94 26.73
C ALA A 572 -27.32 10.47 26.82
N THR A 573 -27.47 9.71 25.72
CA THR A 573 -27.01 8.32 25.66
C THR A 573 -25.48 8.24 25.69
N VAL A 574 -24.80 9.06 24.89
CA VAL A 574 -23.33 9.12 24.86
C VAL A 574 -22.79 9.51 26.24
N VAL A 575 -23.35 10.56 26.86
CA VAL A 575 -23.00 11.02 28.21
C VAL A 575 -23.19 9.91 29.24
N ALA A 576 -24.32 9.20 29.23
CA ALA A 576 -24.59 8.11 30.16
C ALA A 576 -23.57 6.97 30.04
N VAL A 577 -23.22 6.56 28.82
CA VAL A 577 -22.20 5.52 28.57
C VAL A 577 -20.82 6.00 29.03
N SER A 578 -20.44 7.24 28.73
CA SER A 578 -19.15 7.82 29.16
C SER A 578 -19.02 7.97 30.68
N THR A 579 -20.05 8.47 31.36
CA THR A 579 -20.04 8.55 32.83
C THR A 579 -20.05 7.16 33.47
N GLY A 580 -20.79 6.21 32.90
CA GLY A 580 -20.77 4.80 33.33
C GLY A 580 -19.39 4.15 33.20
N ALA A 581 -18.60 4.57 32.20
CA ALA A 581 -17.21 4.15 32.00
C ALA A 581 -16.20 4.87 32.92
N GLY A 582 -16.65 5.79 33.78
CA GLY A 582 -15.79 6.57 34.68
C GLY A 582 -15.05 7.71 34.00
N LEU A 583 -15.48 8.17 32.81
CA LEU A 583 -14.88 9.32 32.13
C LEU A 583 -15.36 10.64 32.73
N SER A 584 -14.41 11.56 32.94
CA SER A 584 -14.68 12.95 33.34
C SER A 584 -14.91 13.81 32.11
N LEU A 585 -16.18 14.03 31.77
CA LEU A 585 -16.58 14.86 30.63
C LEU A 585 -16.46 16.36 30.93
N PRO A 586 -16.26 17.22 29.91
CA PRO A 586 -16.38 18.67 30.04
C PRO A 586 -17.76 19.09 30.58
N PRO A 587 -17.85 20.25 31.26
CA PRO A 587 -19.14 20.81 31.66
C PRO A 587 -20.10 20.94 30.48
N THR A 588 -21.39 20.70 30.72
CA THR A 588 -22.44 20.90 29.70
C THR A 588 -22.51 22.35 29.25
N ALA A 589 -22.99 22.57 28.03
CA ALA A 589 -23.13 23.89 27.45
C ALA A 589 -24.00 24.81 28.32
N GLN A 590 -23.61 26.09 28.41
CA GLN A 590 -24.39 27.10 29.11
C GLN A 590 -25.62 27.49 28.29
N ASP A 591 -26.73 27.74 28.98
CA ASP A 591 -27.95 28.24 28.35
C ASP A 591 -27.76 29.67 27.83
N GLY A 592 -28.35 29.98 26.66
CA GLY A 592 -28.41 31.34 26.14
C GLY A 592 -27.13 31.86 25.48
N LEU A 593 -26.18 30.98 25.16
CA LEU A 593 -25.02 31.35 24.36
C LEU A 593 -25.45 31.88 22.98
N PRO A 594 -24.74 32.89 22.43
CA PRO A 594 -25.00 33.36 21.08
C PRO A 594 -24.71 32.24 20.07
N GLY A 595 -25.48 32.23 18.98
CA GLY A 595 -25.22 31.33 17.86
C GLY A 595 -23.87 31.64 17.22
N LEU A 596 -23.17 30.59 16.82
CA LEU A 596 -21.92 30.65 16.06
C LEU A 596 -22.24 30.82 14.56
N THR A 597 -21.29 31.40 13.82
CA THR A 597 -21.37 31.41 12.36
C THR A 597 -21.09 30.02 11.80
N GLU A 598 -21.49 29.75 10.55
CA GLU A 598 -21.20 28.47 9.88
C GLU A 598 -19.70 28.15 9.86
N PHE A 599 -18.85 29.15 9.63
CA PHE A 599 -17.39 29.00 9.67
C PHE A 599 -16.89 28.57 11.06
N GLN A 600 -17.39 29.22 12.12
CA GLN A 600 -17.03 28.86 13.51
C GLN A 600 -17.54 27.47 13.90
N LEU A 601 -18.74 27.09 13.44
CA LEU A 601 -19.29 25.75 13.63
C LEU A 601 -18.43 24.71 12.91
N ALA A 602 -18.05 24.97 11.65
CA ALA A 602 -17.18 24.09 10.89
C ALA A 602 -15.81 23.92 11.55
N GLU A 603 -15.16 25.01 11.99
CA GLU A 603 -13.86 24.95 12.68
C GLU A 603 -13.95 24.14 13.97
N LYS A 604 -14.97 24.41 14.80
CA LYS A 604 -15.18 23.69 16.06
C LYS A 604 -15.51 22.22 15.84
N ALA A 605 -16.39 21.91 14.89
CA ALA A 605 -16.81 20.54 14.60
C ALA A 605 -15.66 19.73 14.00
N SER A 606 -14.89 20.31 13.06
CA SER A 606 -13.69 19.68 12.52
C SER A 606 -12.64 19.43 13.60
N GLY A 607 -12.39 20.41 14.48
CA GLY A 607 -11.37 20.29 15.52
C GLY A 607 -11.63 19.22 16.58
N MET A 608 -12.88 18.74 16.71
CA MET A 608 -13.24 17.65 17.63
C MET A 608 -13.48 16.31 16.94
N THR A 609 -13.59 16.27 15.61
CA THR A 609 -13.90 15.05 14.86
C THR A 609 -12.61 14.32 14.49
N VAL A 610 -12.62 13.00 14.57
CA VAL A 610 -11.45 12.15 14.36
C VAL A 610 -11.82 10.94 13.49
N LEU A 611 -10.90 10.49 12.64
CA LEU A 611 -11.09 9.27 11.87
C LEU A 611 -10.83 8.07 12.77
N VAL A 612 -11.76 7.13 12.85
CA VAL A 612 -11.61 5.88 13.60
C VAL A 612 -11.50 4.73 12.61
N SER A 613 -10.37 4.04 12.64
CA SER A 613 -10.04 2.96 11.71
C SER A 613 -9.91 1.62 12.44
N CYS A 614 -10.68 0.63 11.99
CA CYS A 614 -10.66 -0.75 12.46
C CYS A 614 -9.80 -1.61 11.55
N TRP A 615 -8.85 -2.37 12.11
CA TRP A 615 -7.92 -3.19 11.36
C TRP A 615 -8.11 -4.68 11.70
N GLU A 616 -7.76 -5.55 10.74
CA GLU A 616 -7.68 -7.01 10.90
C GLU A 616 -6.25 -7.48 11.18
#